data_AF-A0A967TUV5-F1
#
_entry.id   AF-A0A967TUV5-F1
#
_cell.length_a   1.000
_cell.length_b   1.000
_cell.length_c   1.000
_cell.angle_alpha   90.00
_cell.angle_beta   90.00
_cell.angle_gamma   90.00
#
_symmetry.space_group_name_H-M   'P 1'
#
loop_
_entity.id
_entity.type
_entity.pdbx_description
1 polymer ?
#
loop_
_entity_poly.entity_id
_entity_poly.type
_entity_poly.pdbx_seq_one_letter_code
_entity_poly.pdbx_strand_id
1 'polypeptide(L)'
;MSPVSTSVNMTATPPDFEAYLALGIYSGIALFLIAVLLLLSWGIGHKTRSRQKQEPYESGLLPVDNARLKGPVPFYLVAIFFIIFDVEVIFVASWAVAYDRLGWSGFAHVCFFIFILFLGLVHLWKTGGLEWGPRAQRDSRKAERSLP
;
A
#
# COMPACT_ATOMS: atom_id res chain seq x y z
N MET A 1 13.04 29.16 44.73
CA MET A 1 12.77 28.70 43.36
C MET A 1 12.42 27.23 43.46
N SER A 2 11.14 26.90 43.69
CA SER A 2 10.68 25.53 43.88
C SER A 2 10.46 24.87 42.51
N PRO A 3 10.95 23.64 42.29
CA PRO A 3 10.68 22.91 41.06
C PRO A 3 9.20 22.53 41.02
N VAL A 4 8.50 22.93 39.95
CA VAL A 4 7.14 22.50 39.65
C VAL A 4 7.18 21.03 39.28
N SER A 5 6.75 20.17 40.20
CA SER A 5 6.53 18.74 39.98
C SER A 5 5.21 18.55 39.23
N THR A 6 5.18 18.82 37.92
CA THR A 6 4.04 18.40 37.10
C THR A 6 4.16 16.90 36.89
N SER A 7 3.50 16.12 37.75
CA SER A 7 3.23 14.71 37.49
C SER A 7 2.32 14.63 36.26
N VAL A 8 2.91 14.46 35.08
CA VAL A 8 2.17 14.11 33.87
C VAL A 8 1.60 12.72 34.12
N ASN A 9 0.34 12.66 34.53
CA ASN A 9 -0.40 11.41 34.65
C ASN A 9 -0.52 10.80 33.26
N MET A 10 0.37 9.85 32.96
CA MET A 10 0.34 8.98 31.79
C MET A 10 -0.76 7.90 31.94
N THR A 11 -1.93 8.28 32.42
CA THR A 11 -3.11 7.42 32.30
C THR A 11 -3.64 7.63 30.90
N ALA A 12 -3.18 6.80 29.96
CA ALA A 12 -3.81 6.69 28.65
C ALA A 12 -5.24 6.19 28.88
N THR A 13 -6.18 7.12 29.05
CA THR A 13 -7.59 6.79 29.05
C THR A 13 -7.90 6.22 27.67
N PRO A 14 -8.63 5.09 27.58
CA PRO A 14 -9.08 4.61 26.29
C PRO A 14 -9.84 5.76 25.61
N PRO A 15 -9.70 5.93 24.29
CA PRO A 15 -10.37 7.02 23.58
C PRO A 15 -11.86 6.97 23.89
N ASP A 16 -12.36 8.05 24.49
CA ASP A 16 -13.76 8.18 24.83
C ASP A 16 -14.60 8.23 23.55
N PHE A 17 -15.92 8.01 23.67
CA PHE A 17 -16.84 8.12 22.55
C PHE A 17 -16.70 9.44 21.78
N GLU A 18 -16.43 10.54 22.50
CA GLU A 18 -16.16 11.86 21.92
C GLU A 18 -14.96 11.87 20.97
N ALA A 19 -13.91 11.10 21.24
CA ALA A 19 -12.73 11.03 20.37
C ALA A 19 -13.05 10.32 19.05
N TYR A 20 -13.84 9.25 19.10
CA TYR A 20 -14.33 8.56 17.89
C TYR A 20 -15.33 9.42 17.11
N LEU A 21 -16.20 10.15 17.82
CA LEU A 21 -17.14 11.09 17.21
C LEU A 21 -16.38 12.23 16.51
N ALA A 22 -15.35 12.79 17.16
CA ALA A 22 -14.49 13.83 16.58
C ALA A 22 -13.77 13.33 15.32
N LEU A 23 -13.21 12.11 15.36
CA LEU A 23 -12.60 11.47 14.19
C LEU A 23 -13.61 11.30 13.05
N GLY A 24 -14.81 10.79 13.37
CA GLY A 24 -15.89 10.60 12.39
C GLY A 24 -16.35 11.91 11.74
N ILE A 25 -16.56 12.96 12.54
CA ILE A 25 -16.91 14.30 12.05
C ILE A 25 -15.79 14.86 11.16
N TYR A 26 -14.53 14.75 11.60
CA TYR A 26 -13.39 15.22 10.82
C TYR A 26 -13.30 14.53 9.45
N SER A 27 -13.35 13.19 9.44
CA SER A 27 -13.36 12.41 8.19
C SER A 27 -14.56 12.75 7.31
N GLY A 28 -15.75 12.95 7.91
CA GLY A 28 -16.96 13.37 7.21
C GLY A 28 -16.82 14.74 6.54
N ILE A 29 -16.29 15.74 7.26
CA ILE A 29 -16.03 17.08 6.73
C ILE A 29 -15.00 17.00 5.59
N ALA A 30 -13.93 16.22 5.75
CA ALA A 30 -12.91 16.05 4.71
C ALA A 30 -13.50 15.45 3.42
N LEU A 31 -14.29 14.38 3.54
CA LEU A 31 -14.96 13.76 2.40
C LEU A 31 -15.99 14.70 1.76
N PHE A 32 -16.76 15.43 2.58
CA PHE A 32 -17.71 16.43 2.12
C PHE A 32 -17.01 17.54 1.33
N LEU A 33 -15.89 18.06 1.83
CA LEU A 33 -15.11 19.07 1.13
C LEU A 33 -14.60 18.55 -0.22
N ILE A 34 -14.05 17.32 -0.26
CA ILE A 34 -13.61 16.69 -1.52
C ILE A 34 -14.79 16.60 -2.50
N ALA A 35 -15.96 16.14 -2.05
CA ALA A 35 -17.14 16.01 -2.88
C ALA A 35 -17.62 17.37 -3.41
N VAL A 36 -17.68 18.40 -2.56
CA VAL A 36 -18.06 19.77 -2.95
C VAL A 36 -17.10 20.32 -3.99
N LEU A 37 -15.78 20.17 -3.80
CA LEU A 37 -14.78 20.64 -4.75
C LEU A 37 -14.90 19.92 -6.11
N LEU A 38 -15.12 18.61 -6.12
CA LEU A 38 -15.34 17.85 -7.34
C LEU A 38 -16.63 18.26 -8.04
N LEU A 39 -17.72 18.47 -7.31
CA LEU A 39 -19.00 18.94 -7.85
C LEU A 39 -18.90 20.36 -8.40
N LEU A 40 -18.20 21.24 -7.69
CA LEU A 40 -17.97 22.62 -8.12
C LEU A 40 -17.09 22.67 -9.36
N SER A 41 -16.02 21.88 -9.40
CA SER A 41 -15.17 21.70 -10.58
C SER A 41 -15.97 21.18 -11.77
N TRP A 42 -16.83 20.19 -11.55
CA TRP A 42 -17.70 19.64 -12.59
C TRP A 42 -18.82 20.60 -13.04
N GLY A 43 -19.32 21.46 -12.14
CA GLY A 43 -20.37 22.43 -12.41
C GLY A 43 -19.87 23.68 -13.14
N ILE A 44 -18.77 24.27 -12.67
CA ILE A 44 -18.16 25.49 -13.23
C ILE A 44 -17.27 25.19 -14.44
N GLY A 45 -16.68 23.99 -14.51
CA GLY A 45 -15.78 23.61 -15.59
C GLY A 45 -16.45 23.64 -16.96
N HIS A 46 -15.80 24.28 -17.94
CA HIS A 46 -16.30 24.33 -19.31
C HIS A 46 -16.30 22.92 -19.94
N LYS A 47 -17.50 22.37 -20.15
CA LYS A 47 -17.69 21.01 -20.71
C LYS A 47 -17.57 21.04 -22.23
N THR A 48 -16.39 20.71 -22.73
CA THR A 48 -16.09 20.56 -24.16
C THR A 48 -16.14 19.08 -24.52
N ARG A 49 -17.26 18.65 -25.10
CA ARG A 49 -17.46 17.28 -25.61
C ARG A 49 -17.12 17.22 -27.10
N SER A 50 -15.84 17.06 -27.43
CA SER A 50 -15.43 16.68 -28.78
C SER A 50 -15.06 15.20 -28.81
N ARG A 51 -15.37 14.51 -29.91
CA ARG A 51 -15.03 13.09 -30.11
C ARG A 51 -13.54 12.83 -29.86
N GLN A 52 -12.68 13.72 -30.34
CA GLN A 52 -11.22 13.63 -30.21
C GLN A 52 -10.71 13.82 -28.76
N LYS A 53 -11.46 14.50 -27.88
CA LYS A 53 -11.13 14.59 -26.43
C LYS A 53 -11.54 13.35 -25.63
N GLN A 54 -12.39 12.50 -26.21
CA GLN A 54 -12.87 11.27 -25.59
C GLN A 54 -12.09 10.04 -26.09
N GLU A 55 -11.18 10.21 -27.05
CA GLU A 55 -10.30 9.15 -27.53
C GLU A 55 -9.08 9.00 -26.59
N PRO A 56 -8.61 7.76 -26.35
CA PRO A 56 -7.38 7.51 -25.60
C PRO A 56 -6.20 8.30 -26.16
N TYR A 57 -5.36 8.84 -25.28
CA TYR A 57 -4.17 9.56 -25.68
C TYR A 57 -3.10 8.58 -26.20
N GLU A 58 -2.79 8.66 -27.49
CA GLU A 58 -1.83 7.79 -28.19
C GLU A 58 -0.74 8.62 -28.90
N SER A 59 -0.34 9.75 -28.31
CA SER A 59 0.67 10.68 -28.87
C SER A 59 0.45 11.09 -30.34
N GLY A 60 -0.82 11.16 -30.78
CA GLY A 60 -1.20 11.56 -32.14
C GLY A 60 -1.51 10.39 -33.09
N LEU A 61 -1.43 9.14 -32.62
CA LEU A 61 -1.84 7.96 -33.38
C LEU A 61 -3.31 7.61 -33.08
N LEU A 62 -3.97 6.99 -34.05
CA LEU A 62 -5.30 6.43 -33.86
C LEU A 62 -5.17 5.19 -32.95
N PRO A 63 -6.02 5.03 -31.93
CA PRO A 63 -6.00 3.84 -31.07
C PRO A 63 -6.15 2.58 -31.92
N VAL A 64 -5.09 1.77 -31.96
CA VAL A 64 -5.11 0.45 -32.59
C VAL A 64 -5.64 -0.58 -31.59
N ASP A 65 -6.34 -1.57 -32.13
CA ASP A 65 -7.15 -2.56 -31.42
C ASP A 65 -6.47 -3.20 -30.18
N ASN A 66 -7.33 -3.60 -29.22
CA ASN A 66 -7.06 -4.42 -28.04
C ASN A 66 -5.80 -4.06 -27.24
N ALA A 67 -5.95 -3.10 -26.30
CA ALA A 67 -5.06 -2.84 -25.17
C ALA A 67 -5.01 -4.00 -24.14
N ARG A 68 -4.99 -5.25 -24.62
CA ARG A 68 -4.76 -6.42 -23.78
C ARG A 68 -3.26 -6.47 -23.48
N LEU A 69 -2.87 -5.92 -22.35
CA LEU A 69 -1.58 -6.15 -21.71
C LEU A 69 -1.45 -7.66 -21.39
N LYS A 70 -1.12 -8.49 -22.38
CA LYS A 70 -0.80 -9.93 -22.23
C LYS A 70 0.62 -10.16 -21.70
N GLY A 71 1.16 -9.23 -20.92
CA GLY A 71 2.43 -9.44 -20.24
C GLY A 71 2.18 -10.20 -18.94
N PRO A 72 2.98 -11.22 -18.58
CA PRO A 72 2.96 -11.77 -17.23
C PRO A 72 3.41 -10.65 -16.30
N VAL A 73 2.47 -10.05 -15.56
CA VAL A 73 2.82 -8.92 -14.70
C VAL A 73 3.20 -9.45 -13.32
N PRO A 74 4.46 -9.27 -12.88
CA PRO A 74 4.92 -9.81 -11.59
C PRO A 74 4.27 -9.13 -10.38
N PHE A 75 3.34 -8.18 -10.57
CA PHE A 75 2.63 -7.49 -9.49
C PHE A 75 1.95 -8.44 -8.50
N TYR A 76 1.51 -9.62 -8.94
CA TYR A 76 0.90 -10.60 -8.04
C TYR A 76 1.87 -11.11 -6.96
N LEU A 77 3.13 -11.40 -7.32
CA LEU A 77 4.14 -11.86 -6.37
C LEU A 77 4.45 -10.77 -5.33
N VAL A 78 4.56 -9.52 -5.78
CA VAL A 78 4.76 -8.36 -4.91
C VAL A 78 3.55 -8.15 -4.00
N ALA A 79 2.32 -8.29 -4.53
CA ALA A 79 1.09 -8.11 -3.75
C ALA A 79 0.94 -9.17 -2.65
N ILE A 80 1.18 -10.45 -2.95
CA ILE A 80 1.16 -11.50 -1.91
C ILE A 80 2.24 -11.22 -0.86
N PHE A 81 3.46 -10.91 -1.29
CA PHE A 81 4.54 -10.62 -0.35
C PHE A 81 4.19 -9.43 0.56
N PHE A 82 3.57 -8.38 0.01
CA PHE A 82 3.07 -7.25 0.78
C PHE A 82 2.02 -7.67 1.81
N ILE A 83 1.05 -8.51 1.44
CA ILE A 83 0.03 -9.01 2.37
C ILE A 83 0.68 -9.79 3.53
N ILE A 84 1.64 -10.66 3.24
CA ILE A 84 2.31 -11.46 4.29
C ILE A 84 3.16 -10.54 5.18
N PHE A 85 3.91 -9.59 4.61
CA PHE A 85 4.70 -8.63 5.37
C PHE A 85 3.83 -7.69 6.22
N ASP A 86 2.68 -7.25 5.72
CA ASP A 86 1.72 -6.43 6.46
C ASP A 86 1.15 -7.18 7.68
N VAL A 87 0.82 -8.46 7.48
CA VAL A 87 0.40 -9.34 8.58
C VAL A 87 1.54 -9.57 9.58
N GLU A 88 2.80 -9.61 9.17
CA GLU A 88 3.92 -9.70 10.12
C GLU A 88 3.99 -8.49 11.05
N VAL A 89 3.79 -7.29 10.50
CA VAL A 89 3.90 -6.05 11.26
C VAL A 89 2.88 -6.02 12.41
N ILE A 90 1.68 -6.58 12.24
CA ILE A 90 0.71 -6.66 13.35
C ILE A 90 1.21 -7.57 14.48
N PHE A 91 1.95 -8.64 14.19
CA PHE A 91 2.56 -9.51 15.20
C PHE A 91 3.71 -8.81 15.92
N VAL A 92 4.58 -8.11 15.18
CA VAL A 92 5.67 -7.32 15.76
C VAL A 92 5.12 -6.20 16.65
N ALA A 93 4.06 -5.51 16.21
CA ALA A 93 3.40 -4.47 16.99
C ALA A 93 2.75 -5.04 18.26
N SER A 94 2.08 -6.19 18.16
CA SER A 94 1.48 -6.88 19.31
C SER A 94 2.53 -7.27 20.35
N TRP A 95 3.68 -7.80 19.92
CA TRP A 95 4.80 -8.05 20.81
C TRP A 95 5.39 -6.77 21.40
N ALA A 96 5.53 -5.70 20.61
CA ALA A 96 6.08 -4.44 21.09
C ALA A 96 5.24 -3.82 22.22
N VAL A 97 3.90 -3.95 22.14
CA VAL A 97 2.98 -3.51 23.20
C VAL A 97 3.12 -4.36 24.48
N ALA A 98 3.44 -5.65 24.36
CA ALA A 98 3.56 -6.59 25.47
C ALA A 98 5.01 -6.97 25.83
N TYR A 99 5.98 -6.17 25.38
CA TYR A 99 7.42 -6.47 25.49
C TYR A 99 7.86 -6.71 26.95
N ASP A 100 7.32 -5.91 27.86
CA ASP A 100 7.54 -5.97 29.30
C ASP A 100 7.20 -7.33 29.93
N ARG A 101 6.19 -8.03 29.39
CA ARG A 101 5.74 -9.33 29.91
C ARG A 101 6.45 -10.52 29.26
N LEU A 102 6.88 -10.40 28.01
CA LEU A 102 7.45 -11.53 27.25
C LEU A 102 8.98 -11.63 27.35
N GLY A 103 9.67 -10.53 27.66
CA GLY A 103 11.13 -10.51 27.88
C GLY A 103 11.93 -11.14 26.74
N TRP A 104 13.01 -11.85 27.09
CA TRP A 104 13.94 -12.46 26.11
C TRP A 104 13.30 -13.55 25.24
N SER A 105 12.31 -14.27 25.78
CA SER A 105 11.57 -15.28 25.01
C SER A 105 10.79 -14.63 23.88
N GLY A 106 10.02 -13.57 24.15
CA GLY A 106 9.29 -12.86 23.10
C GLY A 106 10.20 -12.25 22.05
N PHE A 107 11.34 -11.70 22.49
CA PHE A 107 12.35 -11.18 21.56
C PHE A 107 12.85 -12.25 20.59
N ALA A 108 13.18 -13.45 21.08
CA ALA A 108 13.61 -14.56 20.22
C ALA A 108 12.53 -14.95 19.19
N HIS A 109 11.24 -14.97 19.59
CA HIS A 109 10.14 -15.27 18.68
C HIS A 109 9.99 -14.21 17.58
N VAL A 110 10.04 -12.92 17.92
CA VAL A 110 9.96 -11.84 16.92
C VAL A 110 11.16 -11.82 15.99
N CYS A 111 12.37 -12.05 16.50
CA CYS A 111 13.55 -12.18 15.66
C CYS A 111 13.45 -13.36 14.70
N PHE A 112 12.92 -14.50 15.15
CA PHE A 112 12.70 -15.67 14.31
C PHE A 112 11.68 -15.40 13.21
N PHE A 113 10.58 -14.72 13.54
CA PHE A 113 9.52 -14.34 12.61
C PHE A 113 10.07 -13.43 11.50
N ILE A 114 10.75 -12.35 11.89
CA ILE A 114 11.42 -11.42 10.96
C ILE A 114 12.45 -12.15 10.09
N PHE A 115 13.22 -13.07 10.67
CA PHE A 115 14.23 -13.84 9.94
C PHE A 115 13.62 -14.71 8.83
N ILE A 116 12.51 -15.39 9.09
CA ILE A 116 11.83 -16.20 8.07
C ILE A 116 11.36 -15.33 6.91
N LEU A 117 10.76 -14.17 7.20
CA LEU A 117 10.34 -13.25 6.15
C LEU A 117 11.51 -12.66 5.37
N PHE A 118 12.61 -12.35 6.06
CA PHE A 118 13.83 -11.91 5.41
C PHE A 118 14.35 -12.98 4.43
N LEU A 119 14.32 -14.27 4.81
CA LEU A 119 14.66 -15.37 3.91
C LEU A 119 13.70 -15.45 2.71
N GLY A 120 12.40 -15.30 2.94
CA GLY A 120 11.39 -15.25 1.89
C GLY A 120 11.64 -14.11 0.90
N LEU A 121 11.99 -12.92 1.40
CA LEU A 121 12.34 -11.76 0.58
C LEU A 121 13.61 -12.02 -0.25
N VAL A 122 14.66 -12.56 0.37
CA VAL A 122 15.91 -12.90 -0.33
C VAL A 122 15.65 -13.95 -1.42
N HIS A 123 14.80 -14.95 -1.14
CA HIS A 123 14.43 -15.95 -2.13
C HIS A 123 13.65 -15.34 -3.30
N LEU A 124 12.67 -14.48 -3.02
CA LEU A 124 11.88 -13.81 -4.05
C LEU A 124 12.75 -12.89 -4.91
N TRP A 125 13.70 -12.19 -4.29
CA TRP A 125 14.66 -11.35 -4.99
C TRP A 125 15.56 -12.17 -5.92
N LYS A 126 16.10 -13.31 -5.44
CA LYS A 126 16.91 -14.21 -6.26
C LYS A 126 16.13 -14.88 -7.40
N THR A 127 14.84 -15.13 -7.20
CA THR A 127 13.96 -15.75 -8.22
C THR A 127 13.55 -14.75 -9.31
N GLY A 128 13.91 -13.47 -9.18
CA GLY A 128 13.52 -12.44 -10.14
C GLY A 128 12.04 -12.02 -10.02
N GLY A 129 11.36 -12.38 -8.92
CA GLY A 129 9.98 -11.94 -8.66
C GLY A 129 9.85 -10.43 -8.48
N LEU A 130 10.98 -9.74 -8.26
CA LEU A 130 11.09 -8.29 -8.18
C LEU A 130 11.75 -7.66 -9.42
N GLU A 131 12.05 -8.45 -10.46
CA GLU A 131 12.75 -7.95 -11.65
C GLU A 131 11.76 -7.37 -12.67
N TRP A 132 11.78 -6.04 -12.81
CA TRP A 132 10.87 -5.30 -13.69
C TRP A 132 11.57 -4.89 -15.00
N GLY A 133 12.80 -5.35 -15.22
CA GLY A 133 13.65 -4.97 -16.35
C GLY A 133 13.43 -5.77 -17.64
N PRO A 134 14.06 -5.36 -18.76
CA PRO A 134 13.87 -5.96 -20.10
C PRO A 134 14.15 -7.47 -20.20
N ARG A 135 14.87 -8.05 -19.23
CA ARG A 135 15.26 -9.47 -19.19
C ARG A 135 14.06 -10.39 -19.01
N ALA A 136 13.15 -10.08 -18.08
CA ALA A 136 11.93 -10.87 -17.84
C ALA A 136 11.04 -10.96 -19.10
N GLN A 137 10.99 -9.87 -19.87
CA GLN A 137 10.22 -9.80 -21.11
C GLN A 137 10.90 -10.59 -22.25
N ARG A 138 12.24 -10.62 -22.28
CA ARG A 138 13.02 -11.35 -23.29
C ARG A 138 12.85 -12.87 -23.16
N ASP A 139 12.82 -13.38 -21.94
CA ASP A 139 12.69 -14.82 -21.68
C ASP A 139 11.29 -15.34 -22.01
N SER A 140 10.26 -14.57 -21.67
CA SER A 140 8.86 -14.85 -22.05
C SER A 140 8.69 -14.92 -23.57
N ARG A 141 9.28 -13.97 -24.30
CA ARG A 141 9.20 -13.91 -25.78
C ARG A 141 9.99 -15.02 -26.47
N LYS A 142 11.06 -15.52 -25.83
CA LYS A 142 11.87 -16.64 -26.33
C LYS A 142 11.12 -17.98 -26.22
N ALA A 143 10.40 -18.17 -25.12
CA ALA A 143 9.55 -19.35 -24.90
C ALA A 143 8.39 -19.42 -25.91
N GLU A 144 7.73 -18.28 -26.19
CA GLU A 144 6.63 -18.21 -27.16
C GLU A 144 7.10 -18.54 -28.60
N ARG A 145 8.32 -18.14 -28.96
CA ARG A 145 8.90 -18.40 -30.29
C ARG A 145 9.39 -19.83 -30.51
N SER A 146 9.42 -20.64 -29.44
CA SER A 146 9.88 -22.04 -29.48
C SER A 146 8.76 -23.08 -29.53
N LEU A 147 7.51 -22.63 -29.49
CA LEU A 147 6.34 -23.48 -29.73
C LEU A 147 6.15 -23.64 -31.26
N PRO A 148 5.92 -24.87 -31.76
CA PRO A 148 5.76 -25.15 -33.19
C PRO A 148 4.49 -24.54 -33.80
#